data_AF-A0A919AQ86-F1
#
_entry.id   AF-A0A919AQ86-F1
#
_cell.length_a   1.000
_cell.length_b   1.000
_cell.length_c   1.000
_cell.angle_alpha   90.00
_cell.angle_beta   90.00
_cell.angle_gamma   90.00
#
_symmetry.space_group_name_H-M   'P 1'
#
loop_
_entity.id
_entity.type
_entity.pdbx_description
1 polymer ?
#
loop_
_entity_poly.entity_id
_entity_poly.type
_entity_poly.pdbx_seq_one_letter_code
_entity_poly.pdbx_strand_id
1 'polypeptide(L)' 'MVYRVDHHRPAVDLTHLRSLTNGLEVDRPAVDAGLTLPYHNDRTEGANTRTKRIMRQMHGRAGFDLLRHRILLP' A
#
# COMPACT_ATOMS: atom_id res chain seq x y z
N MET A 1 38.41 9.68 -39.29
CA MET A 1 37.08 9.65 -38.67
C MET A 1 37.19 8.90 -37.35
N VAL A 2 37.13 9.60 -36.21
CA VAL A 2 37.05 8.96 -34.89
C VAL A 2 35.63 9.14 -34.40
N TYR A 3 34.87 8.05 -34.29
CA TYR A 3 33.54 8.05 -33.69
C TYR A 3 33.69 8.26 -32.19
N ARG A 4 33.50 9.50 -31.72
CA ARG A 4 33.26 9.77 -30.30
C ARG A 4 31.81 9.37 -30.03
N VAL A 5 31.63 8.22 -29.35
CA VAL A 5 30.34 7.80 -28.84
C VAL A 5 30.06 8.65 -27.60
N ASP A 6 29.21 9.65 -27.74
CA ASP A 6 28.68 10.38 -26.59
C ASP A 6 27.83 9.42 -25.76
N HIS A 7 28.37 8.96 -24.62
CA HIS A 7 27.61 8.22 -23.62
C HIS A 7 26.67 9.16 -22.86
N HIS A 8 25.62 9.65 -23.52
CA HIS A 8 24.51 10.32 -22.85
C HIS A 8 23.58 9.25 -22.26
N ARG A 9 23.88 8.77 -21.04
CA ARG A 9 22.97 7.87 -20.32
C ARG A 9 21.71 8.68 -19.98
N PRO A 10 20.50 8.34 -20.49
CA PRO A 10 19.31 9.07 -20.11
C PRO A 10 19.09 8.90 -18.61
N ALA A 11 18.84 10.01 -17.91
CA ALA A 11 18.47 9.96 -16.50
C ALA A 11 17.21 9.11 -16.36
N VAL A 12 17.24 8.11 -15.48
CA VAL A 12 16.07 7.28 -15.19
C VAL A 12 15.05 8.15 -14.46
N ASP A 13 13.83 8.22 -14.97
CA ASP A 13 12.73 8.87 -14.27
C ASP A 13 12.36 8.03 -13.04
N LEU A 14 12.61 8.61 -11.86
CA LEU A 14 12.40 7.99 -10.55
C LEU A 14 11.34 8.74 -9.73
N THR A 15 10.43 9.45 -10.39
CA THR A 15 9.42 10.29 -9.71
C THR A 15 8.61 9.50 -8.68
N HIS A 16 8.16 8.28 -9.00
CA HIS A 16 7.43 7.44 -8.05
C HIS A 16 8.28 6.98 -6.87
N LEU A 17 9.56 6.67 -7.09
CA LEU A 17 10.47 6.26 -6.03
C LEU A 17 10.75 7.42 -5.07
N ARG A 18 10.97 8.63 -5.61
CA ARG A 18 11.14 9.85 -4.83
C ARG A 18 9.90 10.17 -3.99
N SER A 19 8.70 10.00 -4.58
CA SER A 19 7.46 10.18 -3.84
C SER A 19 7.32 9.18 -2.69
N LEU A 20 7.71 7.92 -2.90
CA LEU A 20 7.69 6.91 -1.86
C LEU A 20 8.65 7.27 -0.72
N THR A 21 9.91 7.59 -1.03
CA THR A 21 10.90 7.96 0.00
C THR A 21 10.46 9.20 0.78
N ASN A 22 9.90 10.20 0.10
CA ASN A 22 9.38 11.40 0.76
C ASN A 22 8.22 11.05 1.70
N GLY A 23 7.31 10.16 1.29
CA GLY A 23 6.23 9.68 2.15
C GLY A 23 6.75 8.99 3.42
N LEU A 24 7.79 8.14 3.28
CA LEU A 24 8.43 7.48 4.44
C LEU A 24 9.10 8.48 5.39
N GLU A 25 9.71 9.55 4.86
CA GLU A 25 10.29 10.61 5.70
C GLU A 25 9.21 11.43 6.43
N VAL A 26 8.11 11.76 5.75
CA VAL A 26 6.98 12.47 6.36
C VAL A 26 6.40 11.65 7.51
N ASP A 27 6.25 10.34 7.33
CA ASP A 27 5.71 9.42 8.34
C ASP A 27 6.80 8.75 9.20
N ARG A 28 8.00 9.35 9.30
CA ARG A 28 9.15 8.81 10.05
C ARG A 28 8.78 8.27 11.45
N PRO A 29 8.00 8.98 12.29
CA PRO A 29 7.64 8.46 13.61
C PRO A 29 6.83 7.15 13.56
N ALA A 30 5.95 6.98 12.57
CA ALA A 30 5.17 5.77 12.40
C ALA A 30 6.02 4.61 11.89
N VAL A 31 6.98 4.88 10.98
CA VAL A 31 7.95 3.89 10.51
C VAL A 31 8.80 3.38 11.68
N ASP A 32 9.35 4.28 12.48
CA ASP A 32 10.19 3.92 13.63
C ASP A 32 9.41 3.12 14.67
N ALA A 33 8.15 3.51 14.95
CA ALA A 33 7.26 2.78 15.84
C ALA A 33 6.94 1.37 15.29
N GLY A 34 6.67 1.24 14.00
CA GLY A 34 6.37 -0.04 13.34
C GLY A 34 7.55 -1.01 13.31
N LEU A 35 8.79 -0.51 13.36
CA LEU A 35 10.00 -1.35 13.40
C LEU A 35 10.49 -1.66 14.81
N THR A 36 10.18 -0.81 15.79
CA THR A 36 10.75 -0.91 17.15
C THR A 36 9.78 -1.52 18.16
N LEU A 37 8.47 -1.29 17.99
CA LEU A 37 7.47 -1.77 18.94
C LEU A 37 7.00 -3.19 18.57
N PRO A 38 6.56 -4.00 19.55
CA PRO A 38 6.07 -5.35 19.29
C PRO A 38 4.64 -5.39 18.69
N TYR A 39 4.09 -4.24 18.31
CA TYR A 39 2.73 -4.13 17.79
C TYR A 39 2.71 -4.38 16.28
N HIS A 40 1.74 -5.17 15.84
CA HIS A 40 1.53 -5.56 14.45
C HIS A 40 0.09 -5.27 14.03
N ASN A 41 -0.12 -4.97 12.75
CA ASN A 41 -1.43 -4.59 12.22
C ASN A 41 -2.26 -5.77 11.68
N ASP A 42 -1.80 -7.00 11.86
CA ASP A 42 -2.37 -8.22 11.24
C ASP A 42 -3.87 -8.38 11.48
N ARG A 43 -4.36 -8.06 12.68
CA ARG A 43 -5.79 -8.15 13.01
C ARG A 43 -6.62 -7.19 12.16
N THR A 44 -6.14 -5.95 12.01
CA THR A 44 -6.78 -4.93 11.18
C THR A 44 -6.69 -5.31 9.70
N GLU A 45 -5.54 -5.79 9.26
CA GLU A 45 -5.33 -6.25 7.88
C GLU A 45 -6.23 -7.43 7.54
N GLY A 46 -6.39 -8.39 8.46
CA GLY A 46 -7.31 -9.51 8.33
C GLY A 46 -8.77 -9.06 8.21
N ALA A 47 -9.19 -8.12 9.07
CA ALA A 47 -10.53 -7.54 9.00
C ALA A 47 -10.79 -6.80 7.67
N ASN A 48 -9.82 -6.00 7.22
CA ASN A 48 -9.87 -5.31 5.93
C ASN A 48 -9.92 -6.29 4.77
N THR A 49 -9.12 -7.35 4.82
CA THR A 49 -9.06 -8.39 3.79
C THR A 49 -10.38 -9.16 3.71
N ARG A 50 -10.95 -9.56 4.86
CA ARG A 50 -12.27 -10.20 4.92
C ARG A 50 -13.36 -9.30 4.33
N THR A 51 -13.37 -8.03 4.71
CA THR A 51 -14.34 -7.04 4.20
C THR A 51 -14.22 -6.87 2.69
N LYS A 52 -13.00 -6.63 2.19
CA LYS A 52 -12.75 -6.50 0.74
C LYS A 52 -13.06 -7.79 -0.03
N ARG A 53 -12.86 -8.96 0.58
CA ARG A 53 -13.23 -10.25 -0.01
C ARG A 53 -14.76 -10.35 -0.20
N ILE A 54 -15.54 -10.02 0.84
CA ILE A 54 -17.01 -10.01 0.74
C ILE A 54 -17.46 -9.02 -0.35
N MET A 55 -16.92 -7.79 -0.34
CA MET A 55 -17.21 -6.81 -1.39
C MET A 55 -16.94 -7.33 -2.80
N ARG A 56 -15.81 -8.02 -3.02
CA ARG A 56 -15.44 -8.59 -4.32
C ARG A 56 -16.34 -9.75 -4.74
N GLN A 57 -16.68 -10.65 -3.82
CA GLN A 57 -17.62 -11.75 -4.07
C GLN A 57 -19.01 -11.23 -4.47
N MET A 58 -19.36 -10.02 -4.03
CA MET A 58 -20.65 -9.39 -4.31
C MET A 58 -20.56 -8.34 -5.44
N HIS A 59 -19.47 -8.35 -6.22
CA HIS A 59 -19.22 -7.42 -7.33
C HIS A 59 -19.41 -5.94 -6.95
N GLY A 60 -18.98 -5.58 -5.73
CA GLY A 60 -19.07 -4.22 -5.20
C GLY A 60 -20.46 -3.81 -4.69
N ARG A 61 -21.45 -4.72 -4.65
CA ARG A 61 -22.86 -4.40 -4.31
C ARG A 61 -23.21 -4.60 -2.83
N ALA A 62 -22.22 -4.83 -1.96
CA ALA A 62 -22.48 -4.95 -0.53
C ALA A 62 -22.39 -3.59 0.16
N GLY A 63 -23.55 -2.98 0.43
CA GLY A 63 -23.65 -1.82 1.31
C GLY A 63 -23.36 -2.17 2.77
N PHE A 64 -23.37 -1.17 3.65
CA PHE A 64 -23.04 -1.33 5.06
C PHE A 64 -23.88 -2.42 5.76
N ASP A 65 -25.20 -2.42 5.58
CA ASP A 65 -26.09 -3.39 6.24
C ASP A 65 -25.76 -4.84 5.85
N LEU A 66 -25.44 -5.05 4.57
CA LEU A 66 -25.10 -6.37 4.04
C LEU A 66 -23.71 -6.84 4.50
N LEU A 67 -22.74 -5.93 4.54
CA LEU A 67 -21.43 -6.20 5.13
C LEU A 67 -21.57 -6.53 6.62
N ARG A 68 -22.36 -5.74 7.36
CA ARG A 68 -22.62 -5.97 8.79
C ARG A 68 -23.23 -7.35 9.01
N HIS A 69 -24.24 -7.72 8.24
CA HIS A 69 -24.86 -9.04 8.32
C HIS A 69 -23.85 -10.16 8.02
N ARG A 70 -23.00 -10.03 7.00
CA ARG A 70 -22.01 -11.06 6.62
C ARG A 70 -20.81 -11.15 7.57
N ILE A 71 -20.53 -10.09 8.33
CA ILE A 71 -19.37 -10.03 9.23
C ILE A 71 -19.74 -10.44 10.66
N LEU A 72 -20.88 -9.95 11.18
CA LEU A 72 -21.28 -10.07 12.58
C LEU A 72 -22.26 -11.22 12.86
N LEU A 73 -22.98 -11.71 11.85
CA LEU A 73 -23.90 -12.84 11.99
C LEU A 73 -23.23 -14.07 11.32
N PRO A 74 -22.55 -14.95 12.08
CA PRO A 74 -21.83 -16.10 11.53
C PRO A 74 -22.75 -17.12 10.88
#